data_AF-A0A2T6BAR6-F1
#
_entry.id   AF-A0A2T6BAR6-F1
#
_cell.length_a   1.000
_cell.length_b   1.000
_cell.length_c   1.000
_cell.angle_alpha   90.00
_cell.angle_beta   90.00
_cell.angle_gamma   90.00
#
_symmetry.space_group_name_H-M   'P 1'
#
loop_
_entity.id
_entity.type
_entity.pdbx_description
1 polymer ?
#
loop_
_entity_poly.entity_id
_entity_poly.type
_entity_poly.pdbx_seq_one_letter_code
_entity_poly.pdbx_strand_id
1 'polypeptide(L)'
;MTTKLTAKRFRIRRPDPVQPLPSRAAEKPAPKDGMLFEQPEDGFGDMTFVTPRPQDQGTTRDIGPTDLEAIRREGLTGRQLRLARRLAQKHEMPATSDFDAVRLLRQAGIDPFQRTNLIELVGGTETEAGGDGGGLPPAPGSRALVPEGDGVKLPQTIKPVQVPSTEVRAETNHAAEIMRIQRDLARRRRRRAALLSLRLMFFIGLPTLLTGFYFFFVATPMYATKTEFVIQQSGDSMGAGRAGGLGGLLTGTGFATSQDSITVQGYLQSRDAMLRLDADHGFRAHFESDQIDPIQRLAPDASFESAYKAYTRHIHISYDPSEGIIKMEVVAANPEKSAEFARALVGYAEEQVDQLTHRLREDQMKGARETYENTERDMLAAQQKVVDLQERYKVLSSEVEVSLITTQIGNLDTQLTADRLSLQQMESNANPNKARMEPLKRRIATLESEIANLRAKLTEAGDGQQSLAVVQGELMVAQSDVETRRLLLAQALQAMEAARIEVNRQVRYLSLSVSPIPPDEPTYPRAFEYTMVALFIFAGIYLMISMTVAILREQVSA
;
A
#
# COMPACT_ATOMS: atom_id res chain seq x y z
N MET A 1 -5.38 58.85 28.32
CA MET A 1 -4.89 57.82 27.38
C MET A 1 -5.59 56.51 27.72
N THR A 2 -6.59 56.13 26.92
CA THR A 2 -7.43 54.94 27.13
C THR A 2 -7.33 54.06 25.88
N THR A 3 -6.50 53.03 25.93
CA THR A 3 -6.32 52.08 24.82
C THR A 3 -7.32 50.95 24.93
N LYS A 4 -8.28 50.91 24.00
CA LYS A 4 -9.19 49.77 23.79
C LYS A 4 -8.44 48.63 23.10
N LEU A 5 -8.53 47.42 23.66
CA LEU A 5 -8.07 46.17 23.04
C LEU A 5 -9.11 45.68 22.02
N THR A 6 -8.69 45.50 20.77
CA THR A 6 -9.47 44.88 19.69
C THR A 6 -9.14 43.40 19.59
N ALA A 7 -10.10 42.52 19.92
CA ALA A 7 -9.97 41.07 19.72
C ALA A 7 -10.29 40.68 18.27
N LYS A 8 -9.38 39.92 17.62
CA LYS A 8 -9.60 39.28 16.31
C LYS A 8 -10.56 38.10 16.46
N ARG A 9 -11.70 38.13 15.77
CA ARG A 9 -12.64 37.00 15.68
C ARG A 9 -12.13 35.95 14.70
N PHE A 10 -11.88 34.73 15.17
CA PHE A 10 -11.67 33.55 14.33
C PHE A 10 -13.03 32.89 14.02
N ARG A 11 -13.31 32.61 12.74
CA ARG A 11 -14.47 31.82 12.32
C ARG A 11 -14.15 30.33 12.50
N ILE A 12 -14.77 29.70 13.49
CA ILE A 12 -14.73 28.24 13.68
C ILE A 12 -15.87 27.63 12.86
N ARG A 13 -15.57 26.67 11.98
CA ARG A 13 -16.58 25.87 11.26
C ARG A 13 -17.33 25.00 12.27
N ARG A 14 -18.67 24.99 12.19
CA ARG A 14 -19.51 24.04 12.92
C ARG A 14 -19.33 22.64 12.32
N PRO A 15 -19.25 21.57 13.13
CA PRO A 15 -19.29 20.20 12.62
C PRO A 15 -20.73 19.84 12.21
N ASP A 16 -20.86 19.07 11.11
CA ASP A 16 -22.13 18.57 10.60
C ASP A 16 -22.77 17.54 11.57
N PRO A 17 -24.11 17.46 11.65
CA PRO A 17 -24.79 16.51 12.53
C PRO A 17 -24.71 15.08 12.01
N VAL A 18 -24.20 14.17 12.85
CA VAL A 18 -24.14 12.72 12.63
C VAL A 18 -25.55 12.12 12.72
N GLN A 19 -25.97 11.40 11.68
CA GLN A 19 -27.20 10.60 11.70
C GLN A 19 -26.99 9.30 12.51
N PRO A 20 -27.94 8.89 13.37
CA PRO A 20 -27.85 7.63 14.10
C PRO A 20 -28.21 6.42 13.23
N LEU A 21 -27.45 5.33 13.40
CA LEU A 21 -27.67 4.02 12.79
C LEU A 21 -29.01 3.39 13.25
N PRO A 22 -29.68 2.59 12.39
CA PRO A 22 -30.94 1.93 12.74
C PRO A 22 -30.73 0.73 13.68
N SER A 23 -31.79 0.42 14.42
CA SER A 23 -31.87 -0.60 15.47
C SER A 23 -31.85 -2.04 14.96
N ARG A 24 -31.17 -2.89 15.73
CA ARG A 24 -31.07 -4.36 15.59
C ARG A 24 -32.45 -5.02 15.80
N ALA A 25 -32.91 -5.78 14.81
CA ALA A 25 -34.02 -6.73 14.92
C ALA A 25 -33.48 -8.18 14.97
N ALA A 26 -34.31 -9.08 15.49
CA ALA A 26 -33.99 -10.33 16.18
C ALA A 26 -33.63 -11.56 15.31
N GLU A 27 -32.97 -12.52 15.98
CA GLU A 27 -32.89 -14.01 15.79
C GLU A 27 -33.96 -14.66 14.88
N LYS A 28 -33.73 -15.72 14.08
CA LYS A 28 -33.14 -17.08 14.25
C LYS A 28 -33.34 -17.86 12.91
N PRO A 29 -33.01 -19.17 12.71
CA PRO A 29 -32.15 -20.13 13.43
C PRO A 29 -31.15 -20.90 12.52
N ALA A 30 -30.27 -21.71 13.14
CA ALA A 30 -29.40 -22.69 12.48
C ALA A 30 -30.17 -23.84 11.81
N PRO A 31 -29.54 -24.57 10.84
CA PRO A 31 -29.15 -25.94 11.16
C PRO A 31 -27.81 -26.45 10.54
N LYS A 32 -27.11 -27.23 11.36
CA LYS A 32 -26.46 -28.56 11.14
C LYS A 32 -25.40 -28.80 10.06
N ASP A 33 -24.23 -29.22 10.58
CA ASP A 33 -23.37 -30.35 10.22
C ASP A 33 -23.04 -30.66 8.75
N GLY A 34 -21.73 -30.55 8.49
CA GLY A 34 -20.98 -31.51 7.69
C GLY A 34 -20.90 -31.18 6.21
N MET A 35 -19.73 -30.69 5.78
CA MET A 35 -18.90 -31.25 4.70
C MET A 35 -17.56 -30.52 4.67
N LEU A 36 -16.47 -31.30 4.82
CA LEU A 36 -15.13 -30.89 4.42
C LEU A 36 -15.14 -30.60 2.90
N PHE A 37 -14.31 -29.66 2.47
CA PHE A 37 -14.10 -29.16 1.10
C PHE A 37 -14.95 -27.93 0.73
N GLU A 38 -14.38 -26.75 1.00
CA GLU A 38 -14.83 -25.49 0.41
C GLU A 38 -13.81 -25.02 -0.65
N GLN A 39 -14.37 -24.67 -1.80
CA GLN A 39 -13.73 -24.05 -2.95
C GLN A 39 -13.34 -22.59 -2.62
N PRO A 40 -12.38 -21.98 -3.33
CA PRO A 40 -12.01 -20.59 -3.06
C PRO A 40 -13.19 -19.64 -3.36
N GLU A 41 -13.50 -18.78 -2.40
CA GLU A 41 -14.43 -17.66 -2.56
C GLU A 41 -13.92 -16.68 -3.63
N ASP A 42 -14.61 -16.61 -4.76
CA ASP A 42 -14.42 -15.55 -5.75
C ASP A 42 -15.13 -14.28 -5.28
N GLY A 43 -14.58 -13.60 -4.26
CA GLY A 43 -14.59 -12.14 -4.03
C GLY A 43 -15.86 -11.29 -4.21
N PHE A 44 -17.04 -11.87 -4.37
CA PHE A 44 -18.30 -11.15 -4.60
C PHE A 44 -19.35 -11.67 -3.62
N GLY A 45 -19.49 -10.97 -2.50
CA GLY A 45 -20.60 -11.16 -1.57
C GLY A 45 -21.95 -10.76 -2.17
N ASP A 46 -22.98 -10.77 -1.32
CA ASP A 46 -24.45 -10.75 -1.55
C ASP A 46 -25.00 -9.53 -2.35
N MET A 47 -24.45 -9.27 -3.53
CA MET A 47 -24.90 -8.25 -4.47
C MET A 47 -25.94 -8.88 -5.40
N THR A 48 -27.21 -8.55 -5.22
CA THR A 48 -28.25 -8.83 -6.21
C THR A 48 -28.00 -8.01 -7.47
N PHE A 49 -27.43 -8.64 -8.50
CA PHE A 49 -27.33 -8.06 -9.83
C PHE A 49 -28.71 -8.02 -10.49
N VAL A 50 -29.17 -6.81 -10.81
CA VAL A 50 -30.34 -6.60 -11.67
C VAL A 50 -29.98 -7.09 -13.07
N THR A 51 -30.58 -8.21 -13.47
CA THR A 51 -30.47 -8.74 -14.84
C THR A 51 -31.06 -7.74 -15.84
N PRO A 52 -30.40 -7.47 -16.98
CA PRO A 52 -30.99 -6.67 -18.04
C PRO A 52 -32.24 -7.37 -18.60
N ARG A 53 -33.32 -6.61 -18.78
CA ARG A 53 -34.50 -7.04 -19.54
C ARG A 53 -34.08 -7.54 -20.93
N PRO A 54 -34.57 -8.69 -21.41
CA PRO A 54 -34.45 -9.05 -22.81
C PRO A 54 -35.17 -8.00 -23.66
N GLN A 55 -34.46 -7.41 -24.62
CA GLN A 55 -35.06 -6.64 -25.69
C GLN A 55 -35.90 -7.55 -26.58
N ASP A 56 -37.07 -7.05 -26.98
CA ASP A 56 -38.01 -7.63 -27.93
C ASP A 56 -37.31 -8.29 -29.13
N GLN A 57 -37.31 -9.62 -29.15
CA GLN A 57 -37.20 -10.37 -30.39
C GLN A 57 -38.61 -10.44 -30.99
N GLY A 58 -38.78 -9.78 -32.14
CA GLY A 58 -39.97 -9.91 -32.95
C GLY A 58 -40.22 -11.37 -33.33
N THR A 59 -41.40 -11.87 -32.95
CA THR A 59 -42.12 -12.99 -33.57
C THR A 59 -41.27 -14.11 -34.19
N THR A 60 -40.67 -14.95 -33.37
CA THR A 60 -40.28 -16.30 -33.77
C THR A 60 -41.55 -17.14 -33.95
N ARG A 61 -42.00 -17.29 -35.20
CA ARG A 61 -42.86 -18.41 -35.59
C ARG A 61 -42.10 -19.70 -35.28
N ASP A 62 -42.75 -20.64 -34.59
CA ASP A 62 -42.24 -21.99 -34.32
C ASP A 62 -41.53 -22.58 -35.56
N ILE A 63 -40.26 -22.93 -35.38
CA ILE A 63 -39.41 -23.49 -36.44
C ILE A 63 -39.48 -25.01 -36.32
N GLY A 64 -40.15 -25.67 -37.27
CA GLY A 64 -40.10 -27.11 -37.38
C GLY A 64 -38.69 -27.59 -37.75
N PRO A 65 -38.06 -28.53 -37.02
CA PRO A 65 -36.73 -29.08 -37.36
C PRO A 65 -36.71 -29.82 -38.71
N THR A 66 -37.89 -30.13 -39.25
CA THR A 66 -38.08 -30.88 -40.51
C THR A 66 -37.62 -30.12 -41.76
N ASP A 67 -37.74 -28.79 -41.78
CA ASP A 67 -37.46 -28.00 -42.99
C ASP A 67 -35.96 -27.77 -43.21
N LEU A 68 -35.21 -27.55 -42.13
CA LEU A 68 -33.75 -27.39 -42.20
C LEU A 68 -33.06 -28.72 -42.54
N GLU A 69 -33.62 -29.84 -42.09
CA GLU A 69 -33.14 -31.18 -42.45
C GLU A 69 -33.46 -31.55 -43.90
N ALA A 70 -34.62 -31.13 -44.43
CA ALA A 70 -34.95 -31.31 -45.84
C ALA A 70 -33.95 -30.58 -46.76
N ILE A 71 -33.63 -29.31 -46.46
CA ILE A 71 -32.66 -28.53 -47.25
C ILE A 71 -31.24 -29.11 -47.13
N ARG A 72 -30.88 -29.70 -45.97
CA ARG A 72 -29.59 -30.39 -45.80
C ARG A 72 -29.50 -31.65 -46.68
N ARG A 73 -30.62 -32.36 -46.90
CA ARG A 73 -30.68 -33.54 -47.77
C ARG A 73 -30.63 -33.22 -49.26
N GLU A 74 -30.87 -31.97 -49.67
CA GLU A 74 -30.77 -31.54 -51.08
C GLU A 74 -29.32 -31.50 -51.60
N GLY A 75 -28.31 -31.65 -50.74
CA GLY A 75 -26.91 -31.79 -51.17
C GLY A 75 -26.33 -30.51 -51.80
N LEU A 76 -26.76 -29.35 -51.33
CA LEU A 76 -26.31 -28.04 -51.83
C LEU A 76 -24.79 -27.86 -51.69
N THR A 77 -24.15 -27.39 -52.75
CA THR A 77 -22.70 -27.15 -52.73
C THR A 77 -22.33 -25.97 -51.84
N GLY A 78 -21.14 -26.00 -51.22
CA GLY A 78 -20.67 -24.89 -50.37
C GLY A 78 -20.56 -23.53 -51.08
N ARG A 79 -20.56 -23.50 -52.42
CA ARG A 79 -20.64 -22.26 -53.22
C ARG A 79 -22.06 -21.71 -53.26
N GLN A 80 -23.06 -22.58 -53.44
CA GLN A 80 -24.48 -22.21 -53.45
C GLN A 80 -24.94 -21.67 -52.09
N LEU A 81 -24.46 -22.27 -51.00
CA LEU A 81 -24.74 -21.82 -49.63
C LEU A 81 -24.19 -20.41 -49.35
N ARG A 82 -22.96 -20.13 -49.78
CA ARG A 82 -22.36 -18.79 -49.64
C ARG A 82 -23.08 -17.74 -50.49
N LEU A 83 -23.55 -18.11 -51.68
CA LEU A 83 -24.33 -17.22 -52.54
C LEU A 83 -25.69 -16.90 -51.93
N ALA A 84 -26.38 -17.90 -51.39
CA ALA A 84 -27.63 -17.72 -50.67
C ALA A 84 -27.46 -16.83 -49.42
N ARG A 85 -26.38 -17.00 -48.64
CA ARG A 85 -26.07 -16.11 -47.51
C ARG A 85 -25.89 -14.65 -47.96
N ARG A 86 -25.13 -14.42 -49.03
CA ARG A 86 -24.88 -13.08 -49.56
C ARG A 86 -26.16 -12.43 -50.11
N LEU A 87 -27.01 -13.22 -50.77
CA LEU A 87 -28.30 -12.77 -51.27
C LEU A 87 -29.28 -12.44 -50.12
N ALA A 88 -29.34 -13.28 -49.09
CA ALA A 88 -30.13 -13.02 -47.88
C ALA A 88 -29.69 -11.73 -47.18
N GLN A 89 -28.37 -11.47 -47.10
CA GLN A 89 -27.84 -10.24 -46.53
C GLN A 89 -28.18 -8.99 -47.36
N LYS A 90 -28.20 -9.10 -48.70
CA LYS A 90 -28.65 -8.00 -49.60
C LYS A 90 -30.13 -7.67 -49.39
N HIS A 91 -30.94 -8.66 -49.06
CA HIS A 91 -32.36 -8.50 -48.74
C HIS A 91 -32.62 -8.29 -47.24
N GLU A 92 -31.58 -7.95 -46.46
CA GLU A 92 -31.66 -7.63 -45.03
C GLU A 92 -32.30 -8.74 -44.17
N MET A 93 -32.20 -10.01 -44.61
CA MET A 93 -32.72 -11.15 -43.87
C MET A 93 -31.68 -11.68 -42.88
N PRO A 94 -31.95 -11.68 -41.56
CA PRO A 94 -31.00 -12.10 -40.54
C PRO A 94 -30.94 -13.63 -40.46
N ALA A 95 -30.15 -14.25 -41.32
CA ALA A 95 -29.95 -15.71 -41.31
C ALA A 95 -28.92 -16.14 -40.26
N THR A 96 -29.26 -17.12 -39.43
CA THR A 96 -28.35 -17.63 -38.37
C THR A 96 -27.36 -18.67 -38.91
N SER A 97 -27.69 -19.32 -40.02
CA SER A 97 -26.88 -20.36 -40.69
C SER A 97 -27.08 -20.33 -42.21
N ASP A 98 -26.17 -20.93 -42.97
CA ASP A 98 -26.25 -20.99 -44.44
C ASP A 98 -27.52 -21.65 -44.97
N PHE A 99 -27.96 -22.72 -44.32
CA PHE A 99 -29.18 -23.42 -44.68
C PHE A 99 -30.42 -22.62 -44.27
N ASP A 100 -30.31 -21.82 -43.21
CA ASP A 100 -31.37 -20.92 -42.78
C ASP A 100 -31.54 -19.74 -43.75
N ALA A 101 -30.45 -19.27 -44.35
CA ALA A 101 -30.51 -18.26 -45.42
C ALA A 101 -31.31 -18.76 -46.64
N VAL A 102 -31.11 -20.01 -47.06
CA VAL A 102 -31.86 -20.63 -48.17
C VAL A 102 -33.34 -20.77 -47.81
N ARG A 103 -33.64 -21.16 -46.56
CA ARG A 103 -35.02 -21.28 -46.06
C ARG A 103 -35.74 -19.94 -46.08
N LEU A 104 -35.12 -18.89 -45.54
CA LEU A 104 -35.70 -17.54 -45.47
C LEU A 104 -35.94 -16.96 -46.87
N LEU A 105 -35.01 -17.16 -47.80
CA LEU A 105 -35.17 -16.74 -49.19
C LEU A 105 -36.32 -17.47 -49.90
N ARG A 106 -36.44 -18.80 -49.74
CA ARG A 106 -37.57 -19.57 -50.31
C ARG A 106 -38.90 -19.18 -49.69
N GLN A 107 -38.94 -18.92 -48.37
CA GLN A 107 -40.15 -18.41 -47.70
C GLN A 107 -40.56 -17.01 -48.18
N ALA A 108 -39.58 -16.19 -48.59
CA ALA A 108 -39.82 -14.91 -49.24
C ALA A 108 -40.16 -15.03 -50.73
N GLY A 109 -40.27 -16.25 -51.28
CA GLY A 109 -40.57 -16.51 -52.69
C GLY A 109 -39.41 -16.23 -53.65
N ILE A 110 -38.19 -16.02 -53.12
CA ILE A 110 -36.99 -15.69 -53.90
C ILE A 110 -36.12 -16.94 -53.98
N ASP A 111 -35.98 -17.50 -55.18
CA ASP A 111 -35.11 -18.65 -55.39
C ASP A 111 -33.66 -18.17 -55.68
N PRO A 112 -32.70 -18.45 -54.77
CA PRO A 112 -31.31 -18.00 -54.93
C PRO A 112 -30.62 -18.59 -56.17
N PHE A 113 -31.19 -19.61 -56.81
CA PHE A 113 -30.56 -20.35 -57.91
C PHE A 113 -31.16 -20.06 -59.29
N GLN A 114 -32.11 -19.13 -59.39
CA GLN A 114 -32.62 -18.68 -60.69
C GLN A 114 -31.58 -17.87 -61.47
N ARG A 115 -31.52 -18.09 -62.79
CA ARG A 115 -30.49 -17.56 -63.70
C ARG A 115 -30.35 -16.04 -63.70
N THR A 116 -31.43 -15.31 -63.42
CA THR A 116 -31.45 -13.84 -63.36
C THR A 116 -30.61 -13.31 -62.19
N ASN A 117 -30.68 -13.96 -61.03
CA ASN A 117 -29.94 -13.55 -59.82
C ASN A 117 -28.44 -13.86 -59.92
N LEU A 118 -28.07 -14.78 -60.80
CA LEU A 118 -26.68 -15.18 -61.06
C LEU A 118 -25.93 -14.15 -61.90
N ILE A 119 -26.64 -13.37 -62.72
CA ILE A 119 -26.08 -12.32 -63.58
C ILE A 119 -25.94 -10.99 -62.80
N GLU A 120 -26.84 -10.70 -61.87
CA GLU A 120 -26.80 -9.47 -61.06
C GLU A 120 -25.68 -9.49 -59.99
N LEU A 121 -25.22 -10.67 -59.56
CA LEU A 121 -24.17 -10.81 -58.53
C LEU A 121 -22.74 -10.99 -59.10
N VAL A 122 -22.60 -11.09 -60.43
CA VAL A 122 -21.31 -11.24 -61.14
C VAL A 122 -20.86 -9.93 -61.83
N GLY A 123 -21.66 -8.87 -61.74
CA GLY A 123 -21.30 -7.50 -62.17
C GLY A 123 -20.37 -6.79 -61.19
N GLY A 124 -19.16 -7.33 -60.98
CA GLY A 124 -18.16 -6.69 -60.14
C GLY A 124 -16.91 -7.54 -60.04
N THR A 125 -15.84 -7.07 -60.69
CA THR A 125 -14.46 -7.57 -60.72
C THR A 125 -14.11 -8.60 -61.80
N GLU A 126 -13.48 -8.09 -62.86
CA GLU A 126 -12.52 -8.82 -63.69
C GLU A 126 -11.23 -9.04 -62.89
N THR A 127 -10.72 -10.27 -62.84
CA THR A 127 -9.31 -10.65 -63.10
C THR A 127 -9.23 -12.17 -63.26
N GLU A 128 -8.52 -12.62 -64.30
CA GLU A 128 -8.28 -14.00 -64.71
C GLU A 128 -7.53 -14.86 -63.67
N ALA A 129 -7.82 -16.17 -63.63
CA ALA A 129 -6.83 -17.25 -63.73
C ALA A 129 -7.47 -18.65 -63.63
N GLY A 130 -7.32 -19.45 -64.70
CA GLY A 130 -6.78 -20.81 -64.71
C GLY A 130 -7.49 -21.97 -63.99
N GLY A 131 -7.70 -23.07 -64.75
CA GLY A 131 -7.41 -24.42 -64.25
C GLY A 131 -8.56 -25.44 -64.21
N ASP A 132 -8.67 -26.19 -65.32
CA ASP A 132 -8.77 -27.67 -65.44
C ASP A 132 -9.91 -28.51 -64.82
N GLY A 133 -10.33 -29.54 -65.57
CA GLY A 133 -10.83 -30.82 -65.02
C GLY A 133 -12.27 -31.30 -65.31
N GLY A 134 -12.43 -32.18 -66.32
CA GLY A 134 -13.32 -33.38 -66.36
C GLY A 134 -14.84 -33.18 -66.54
N GLY A 135 -15.48 -33.54 -67.65
CA GLY A 135 -15.96 -34.91 -68.03
C GLY A 135 -17.51 -34.89 -68.03
N LEU A 136 -18.28 -35.25 -69.07
CA LEU A 136 -18.55 -36.58 -69.67
C LEU A 136 -19.62 -36.41 -70.83
N PRO A 137 -20.01 -37.48 -71.58
CA PRO A 137 -20.50 -37.51 -73.00
C PRO A 137 -22.06 -37.49 -73.15
N PRO A 138 -22.77 -37.85 -74.27
CA PRO A 138 -22.38 -38.53 -75.53
C PRO A 138 -23.00 -38.11 -76.92
N ALA A 139 -22.26 -38.51 -77.99
CA ALA A 139 -22.56 -39.15 -79.31
C ALA A 139 -23.97 -39.11 -80.01
N PRO A 140 -24.14 -39.57 -81.29
CA PRO A 140 -23.19 -39.90 -82.40
C PRO A 140 -23.60 -39.45 -83.85
N GLY A 141 -22.71 -39.69 -84.83
CA GLY A 141 -23.00 -39.89 -86.27
C GLY A 141 -22.37 -38.83 -87.19
N SER A 142 -21.65 -39.10 -88.29
CA SER A 142 -21.43 -40.30 -89.09
C SER A 142 -20.24 -40.11 -90.05
N ARG A 143 -19.39 -41.14 -90.15
CA ARG A 143 -18.53 -41.62 -91.24
C ARG A 143 -18.40 -40.79 -92.54
N ALA A 144 -17.16 -40.48 -92.90
CA ALA A 144 -16.69 -40.21 -94.27
C ALA A 144 -16.00 -41.44 -94.87
N LEU A 145 -16.02 -41.56 -96.21
CA LEU A 145 -15.17 -42.47 -96.98
C LEU A 145 -15.08 -42.02 -98.46
N VAL A 146 -13.83 -42.01 -98.97
CA VAL A 146 -13.31 -42.09 -100.37
C VAL A 146 -13.30 -40.85 -101.31
N PRO A 147 -12.37 -40.77 -102.31
CA PRO A 147 -11.43 -39.65 -102.45
C PRO A 147 -11.24 -39.09 -103.90
N GLU A 148 -10.31 -38.14 -104.04
CA GLU A 148 -9.33 -37.87 -105.14
C GLU A 148 -9.74 -37.73 -106.63
N GLY A 149 -9.16 -36.69 -107.26
CA GLY A 149 -9.02 -36.43 -108.71
C GLY A 149 -10.04 -35.43 -109.28
N ASP A 150 -9.77 -34.50 -110.19
CA ASP A 150 -8.62 -34.12 -111.01
C ASP A 150 -8.97 -32.76 -111.69
N GLY A 151 -7.99 -31.95 -112.12
CA GLY A 151 -8.16 -31.05 -113.28
C GLY A 151 -8.34 -29.52 -113.14
N VAL A 152 -7.24 -28.81 -113.45
CA VAL A 152 -7.12 -27.64 -114.38
C VAL A 152 -7.39 -26.17 -113.94
N LYS A 153 -6.27 -25.43 -113.78
CA LYS A 153 -5.83 -24.07 -114.21
C LYS A 153 -6.81 -22.88 -114.27
N LEU A 154 -6.42 -21.73 -113.66
CA LEU A 154 -6.13 -20.39 -114.27
C LEU A 154 -5.65 -19.35 -113.17
N PRO A 155 -5.12 -18.14 -113.51
CA PRO A 155 -3.89 -17.59 -112.91
C PRO A 155 -4.02 -16.66 -111.69
N GLN A 156 -2.86 -16.40 -111.08
CA GLN A 156 -2.60 -15.57 -109.89
C GLN A 156 -3.23 -14.18 -109.95
N THR A 157 -4.11 -13.90 -109.00
CA THR A 157 -4.49 -12.55 -108.59
C THR A 157 -3.75 -12.17 -107.31
N ILE A 158 -3.11 -11.00 -107.37
CA ILE A 158 -2.39 -10.36 -106.27
C ILE A 158 -3.35 -10.18 -105.08
N LYS A 159 -3.01 -10.70 -103.90
CA LYS A 159 -3.74 -10.41 -102.66
C LYS A 159 -3.59 -8.93 -102.31
N PRO A 160 -4.67 -8.15 -102.15
CA PRO A 160 -4.56 -6.80 -101.62
C PRO A 160 -4.17 -6.89 -100.13
N VAL A 161 -3.28 -5.99 -99.70
CA VAL A 161 -2.95 -5.77 -98.30
C VAL A 161 -4.24 -5.43 -97.53
N GLN A 162 -4.68 -6.32 -96.66
CA GLN A 162 -5.75 -6.05 -95.69
C GLN A 162 -5.20 -5.09 -94.65
N VAL A 163 -5.51 -3.80 -94.83
CA VAL A 163 -5.46 -2.84 -93.72
C VAL A 163 -6.58 -3.19 -92.74
N PRO A 164 -6.30 -3.35 -91.44
CA PRO A 164 -7.32 -3.74 -90.48
C PRO A 164 -8.37 -2.63 -90.31
N SER A 165 -9.63 -3.05 -90.23
CA SER A 165 -10.83 -2.25 -89.97
C SER A 165 -10.69 -1.42 -88.69
N THR A 166 -11.26 -0.21 -88.73
CA THR A 166 -11.14 0.83 -87.69
C THR A 166 -11.69 0.43 -86.31
N GLU A 167 -12.54 -0.59 -86.23
CA GLU A 167 -13.21 -1.04 -85.00
C GLU A 167 -12.29 -1.92 -84.12
N VAL A 168 -11.51 -2.83 -84.71
CA VAL A 168 -10.54 -3.67 -83.97
C VAL A 168 -9.35 -2.83 -83.46
N ARG A 169 -9.02 -1.73 -84.15
CA ARG A 169 -8.08 -0.72 -83.64
C ARG A 169 -8.65 0.08 -82.48
N ALA A 170 -9.95 0.40 -82.47
CA ALA A 170 -10.56 1.18 -81.39
C ALA A 170 -10.62 0.39 -80.06
N GLU A 171 -10.99 -0.90 -80.10
CA GLU A 171 -11.07 -1.76 -78.91
C GLU A 171 -9.68 -2.07 -78.31
N THR A 172 -8.70 -2.39 -79.16
CA THR A 172 -7.30 -2.59 -78.73
C THR A 172 -6.67 -1.31 -78.20
N ASN A 173 -7.04 -0.15 -78.75
CA ASN A 173 -6.62 1.15 -78.22
C ASN A 173 -7.26 1.47 -76.86
N HIS A 174 -8.55 1.16 -76.66
CA HIS A 174 -9.25 1.36 -75.38
C HIS A 174 -8.71 0.47 -74.26
N ALA A 175 -8.48 -0.83 -74.53
CA ALA A 175 -7.86 -1.73 -73.56
C ALA A 175 -6.42 -1.29 -73.21
N ALA A 176 -5.64 -0.88 -74.21
CA ALA A 176 -4.31 -0.33 -73.99
C ALA A 176 -4.34 1.00 -73.21
N GLU A 177 -5.37 1.83 -73.38
CA GLU A 177 -5.57 3.10 -72.68
C GLU A 177 -5.98 2.89 -71.22
N ILE A 178 -6.90 1.95 -70.94
CA ILE A 178 -7.27 1.54 -69.58
C ILE A 178 -6.06 0.96 -68.84
N MET A 179 -5.27 0.10 -69.49
CA MET A 179 -4.03 -0.42 -68.89
C MET A 179 -2.97 0.67 -68.66
N ARG A 180 -2.90 1.70 -69.51
CA ARG A 180 -2.02 2.87 -69.31
C ARG A 180 -2.48 3.70 -68.10
N ILE A 181 -3.79 3.93 -67.95
CA ILE A 181 -4.38 4.63 -66.81
C ILE A 181 -4.15 3.85 -65.51
N GLN A 182 -4.36 2.52 -65.51
CA GLN A 182 -4.07 1.67 -64.34
C GLN A 182 -2.59 1.66 -63.97
N ARG A 183 -1.68 1.56 -64.96
CA ARG A 183 -0.23 1.66 -64.71
C ARG A 183 0.17 3.03 -64.17
N ASP A 184 -0.44 4.11 -64.65
CA ASP A 184 -0.16 5.46 -64.15
C ASP A 184 -0.73 5.67 -62.73
N LEU A 185 -1.94 5.17 -62.44
CA LEU A 185 -2.51 5.15 -61.08
C LEU A 185 -1.63 4.33 -60.11
N ALA A 186 -1.17 3.16 -60.54
CA ALA A 186 -0.26 2.32 -59.76
C ALA A 186 1.10 3.00 -59.56
N ARG A 187 1.67 3.67 -60.57
CA ARG A 187 2.91 4.45 -60.45
C ARG A 187 2.76 5.62 -59.48
N ARG A 188 1.65 6.36 -59.54
CA ARG A 188 1.35 7.47 -58.62
C ARG A 188 1.14 6.98 -57.19
N ARG A 189 0.41 5.88 -56.99
CA ARG A 189 0.24 5.23 -55.67
C ARG A 189 1.56 4.73 -55.11
N ARG A 190 2.39 4.05 -55.91
CA ARG A 190 3.74 3.61 -55.51
C ARG A 190 4.64 4.77 -55.15
N ARG A 191 4.63 5.87 -55.91
CA ARG A 191 5.39 7.09 -55.57
C ARG A 191 4.91 7.73 -54.26
N ARG A 192 3.60 7.87 -54.06
CA ARG A 192 3.04 8.40 -52.80
C ARG A 192 3.33 7.50 -51.61
N ALA A 193 3.20 6.18 -51.76
CA ALA A 193 3.54 5.21 -50.73
C ALA A 193 5.04 5.22 -50.42
N ALA A 194 5.90 5.33 -51.44
CA ALA A 194 7.35 5.46 -51.26
C ALA A 194 7.70 6.74 -50.50
N LEU A 195 7.11 7.89 -50.86
CA LEU A 195 7.31 9.15 -50.15
C LEU A 195 6.80 9.10 -48.70
N LEU A 196 5.65 8.45 -48.46
CA LEU A 196 5.14 8.22 -47.11
C LEU A 196 6.09 7.31 -46.31
N SER A 197 6.57 6.22 -46.90
CA SER A 197 7.50 5.29 -46.25
C SER A 197 8.84 5.95 -45.93
N LEU A 198 9.35 6.81 -46.83
CA LEU A 198 10.58 7.57 -46.61
C LEU A 198 10.41 8.59 -45.49
N ARG A 199 9.27 9.30 -45.46
CA ARG A 199 8.93 10.22 -44.38
C ARG A 199 8.82 9.47 -43.03
N LEU A 200 8.13 8.32 -43.02
CA LEU A 200 8.00 7.48 -41.83
C LEU A 200 9.37 6.97 -41.35
N MET A 201 10.21 6.50 -42.27
CA MET A 201 11.57 6.06 -41.97
C MET A 201 12.41 7.21 -41.40
N PHE A 202 12.28 8.42 -41.92
CA PHE A 202 13.05 9.56 -41.42
C PHE A 202 12.58 10.05 -40.04
N PHE A 203 11.28 10.14 -39.80
CA PHE A 203 10.75 10.69 -38.54
C PHE A 203 10.58 9.66 -37.42
N ILE A 204 10.45 8.38 -37.76
CA ILE A 204 10.30 7.29 -36.79
C ILE A 204 11.52 6.37 -36.87
N GLY A 205 11.79 5.81 -38.05
CA GLY A 205 12.84 4.80 -38.23
C GLY A 205 14.23 5.27 -37.82
N LEU A 206 14.64 6.47 -38.24
CA LEU A 206 15.95 7.04 -37.98
C LEU A 206 16.18 7.34 -36.48
N PRO A 207 15.29 8.07 -35.76
CA PRO A 207 15.47 8.27 -34.32
C PRO A 207 15.36 6.96 -33.54
N THR A 208 14.50 6.01 -33.92
CA THR A 208 14.48 4.67 -33.28
C THR A 208 15.78 3.91 -33.51
N LEU A 209 16.35 3.96 -34.72
CA LEU A 209 17.61 3.30 -35.05
C LEU A 209 18.78 3.94 -34.27
N LEU A 210 18.80 5.27 -34.12
CA LEU A 210 19.76 5.97 -33.27
C LEU A 210 19.64 5.54 -31.80
N THR A 211 18.41 5.48 -31.27
CA THR A 211 18.16 5.00 -29.89
C THR A 211 18.60 3.55 -29.71
N GLY A 212 18.34 2.69 -30.70
CA GLY A 212 18.83 1.31 -30.68
C GLY A 212 20.32 1.19 -30.76
N PHE A 213 20.96 1.96 -31.63
CA PHE A 213 22.41 2.01 -31.70
C PHE A 213 23.01 2.42 -30.35
N TYR A 214 22.42 3.42 -29.67
CA TYR A 214 22.86 3.82 -28.34
C TYR A 214 22.71 2.68 -27.31
N PHE A 215 21.52 2.09 -27.16
CA PHE A 215 21.31 1.07 -26.13
C PHE A 215 22.05 -0.26 -26.37
N PHE A 216 22.36 -0.60 -27.63
CA PHE A 216 23.09 -1.84 -27.95
C PHE A 216 24.61 -1.67 -27.94
N PHE A 217 25.15 -0.50 -28.30
CA PHE A 217 26.59 -0.34 -28.51
C PHE A 217 27.26 0.71 -27.61
N VAL A 218 26.52 1.68 -27.07
CA VAL A 218 27.08 2.82 -26.33
C VAL A 218 26.72 2.79 -24.85
N ALA A 219 25.50 2.37 -24.50
CA ALA A 219 25.01 2.39 -23.14
C ALA A 219 25.78 1.39 -22.26
N THR A 220 26.19 1.85 -21.07
CA THR A 220 26.93 1.01 -20.13
C THR A 220 26.01 -0.06 -19.53
N PRO A 221 26.43 -1.34 -19.48
CA PRO A 221 25.70 -2.38 -18.77
C PRO A 221 25.67 -2.08 -17.28
N MET A 222 24.48 -2.16 -16.68
CA MET A 222 24.23 -1.89 -15.28
C MET A 222 23.63 -3.12 -14.60
N TYR A 223 24.16 -3.44 -13.42
CA TYR A 223 23.88 -4.63 -12.64
C TYR A 223 23.07 -4.26 -11.41
N ALA A 224 21.91 -4.90 -11.23
CA ALA A 224 21.02 -4.62 -10.11
C ALA A 224 21.12 -5.73 -9.04
N THR A 225 21.67 -5.41 -7.88
CA THR A 225 21.63 -6.31 -6.71
C THR A 225 20.34 -6.06 -5.93
N LYS A 226 19.55 -7.12 -5.73
CA LYS A 226 18.30 -7.08 -4.96
C LYS A 226 18.52 -7.66 -3.58
N THR A 227 17.96 -7.00 -2.58
CA THR A 227 18.05 -7.38 -1.17
C THR A 227 16.70 -7.14 -0.53
N GLU A 228 16.31 -8.04 0.36
CA GLU A 228 15.08 -7.92 1.13
C GLU A 228 15.38 -8.20 2.59
N PHE A 229 14.91 -7.34 3.47
CA PHE A 229 15.13 -7.50 4.91
C PHE A 229 13.94 -7.03 5.72
N VAL A 230 13.82 -7.58 6.91
CA VAL A 230 12.76 -7.29 7.87
C VAL A 230 13.39 -6.89 9.21
N ILE A 231 12.82 -5.88 9.84
CA ILE A 231 13.20 -5.48 11.20
C ILE A 231 12.32 -6.27 12.15
N GLN A 232 12.93 -7.19 12.90
CA GLN A 232 12.22 -8.04 13.84
C GLN A 232 12.38 -7.53 15.26
N GLN A 233 11.28 -7.59 16.01
CA GLN A 233 11.28 -7.31 17.43
C GLN A 233 11.37 -8.63 18.24
N SER A 234 12.52 -8.96 18.83
CA SER A 234 12.68 -10.08 19.77
C SER A 234 11.85 -9.85 21.04
N GLY A 235 10.61 -10.33 21.01
CA GLY A 235 9.68 -10.27 22.14
C GLY A 235 8.22 -10.55 21.80
N ASP A 236 7.82 -10.40 20.53
CA ASP A 236 6.40 -10.58 20.14
C ASP A 236 5.93 -12.04 20.19
N SER A 237 6.85 -13.01 20.27
CA SER A 237 6.50 -14.43 20.37
C SER A 237 6.22 -14.92 21.81
N MET A 238 6.46 -14.11 22.85
CA MET A 238 6.39 -14.63 24.24
C MET A 238 5.84 -13.67 25.30
N GLY A 239 5.33 -12.49 24.91
CA GLY A 239 4.87 -11.44 25.83
C GLY A 239 3.36 -11.23 25.95
N ALA A 240 2.54 -11.81 25.07
CA ALA A 240 1.09 -11.58 25.02
C ALA A 240 0.29 -12.12 26.24
N GLY A 241 0.98 -12.67 27.25
CA GLY A 241 0.35 -13.32 28.41
C GLY A 241 0.49 -12.61 29.77
N ARG A 242 1.16 -11.44 29.89
CA ARG A 242 1.50 -10.90 31.23
C ARG A 242 1.17 -9.43 31.53
N ALA A 243 0.58 -8.66 30.62
CA ALA A 243 0.03 -7.35 30.95
C ALA A 243 -1.47 -7.33 30.62
N GLY A 244 -2.30 -7.61 31.64
CA GLY A 244 -3.76 -7.59 31.56
C GLY A 244 -4.33 -6.17 31.41
N GLY A 245 -4.10 -5.54 30.26
CA GLY A 245 -4.67 -4.23 29.93
C GLY A 245 -4.84 -4.07 28.42
N LEU A 246 -5.88 -3.32 28.02
CA LEU A 246 -6.21 -2.99 26.63
C LEU A 246 -5.05 -2.33 25.85
N GLY A 247 -4.00 -1.83 26.53
CA GLY A 247 -2.79 -1.30 25.91
C GLY A 247 -1.77 -2.35 25.44
N GLY A 248 -1.83 -3.58 25.95
CA GLY A 248 -0.97 -4.70 25.52
C GLY A 248 -1.38 -5.28 24.16
N LEU A 249 -2.63 -5.05 23.74
CA LEU A 249 -3.15 -5.54 22.46
C LEU A 249 -2.65 -4.73 21.26
N LEU A 250 -2.14 -3.51 21.46
CA LEU A 250 -1.66 -2.63 20.40
C LEU A 250 -0.14 -2.69 20.21
N THR A 251 0.61 -3.02 21.28
CA THR A 251 2.08 -2.99 21.28
C THR A 251 2.73 -4.22 20.63
N GLY A 252 2.00 -5.33 20.49
CA GLY A 252 2.43 -6.53 19.75
C GLY A 252 1.82 -6.65 18.35
N THR A 253 1.22 -5.59 17.82
CA THR A 253 0.72 -5.57 16.43
C THR A 253 1.80 -5.04 15.50
N GLY A 254 1.90 -5.56 14.27
CA GLY A 254 2.87 -5.15 13.23
C GLY A 254 2.84 -3.66 12.84
N PHE A 255 2.02 -2.85 13.50
CA PHE A 255 2.02 -1.38 13.43
C PHE A 255 3.21 -0.73 14.16
N ALA A 256 3.81 -1.38 15.16
CA ALA A 256 4.99 -0.81 15.84
C ALA A 256 6.27 -1.02 15.02
N THR A 257 6.44 -2.21 14.42
CA THR A 257 7.57 -2.55 13.54
C THR A 257 7.55 -1.80 12.20
N SER A 258 6.38 -1.33 11.77
CA SER A 258 6.25 -0.54 10.54
C SER A 258 6.88 0.86 10.68
N GLN A 259 6.82 1.48 11.85
CA GLN A 259 7.42 2.80 12.07
C GLN A 259 8.95 2.77 11.97
N ASP A 260 9.59 1.73 12.53
CA ASP A 260 11.04 1.53 12.44
C ASP A 260 11.45 1.30 10.97
N SER A 261 10.68 0.47 10.25
CA SER A 261 10.92 0.18 8.83
C SER A 261 10.81 1.43 7.95
N ILE A 262 9.80 2.28 8.19
CA ILE A 262 9.62 3.56 7.50
C ILE A 262 10.77 4.52 7.83
N THR A 263 11.24 4.54 9.08
CA THR A 263 12.33 5.42 9.50
C THR A 263 13.65 5.02 8.83
N VAL A 264 13.94 3.71 8.79
CA VAL A 264 15.10 3.17 8.08
C VAL A 264 15.00 3.44 6.57
N GLN A 265 13.84 3.25 5.96
CA GLN A 265 13.63 3.60 4.55
C GLN A 265 13.95 5.08 4.29
N GLY A 266 13.44 5.99 5.14
CA GLY A 266 13.70 7.43 5.02
C GLY A 266 15.18 7.77 5.19
N TYR A 267 15.88 7.11 6.11
CA TYR A 267 17.32 7.26 6.29
C TYR A 267 18.11 6.78 5.07
N LEU A 268 17.84 5.57 4.57
CA LEU A 268 18.55 5.02 3.41
C LEU A 268 18.27 5.81 2.12
N GLN A 269 17.12 6.46 2.00
CA GLN A 269 16.81 7.37 0.89
C GLN A 269 17.41 8.77 1.07
N SER A 270 17.96 9.09 2.25
CA SER A 270 18.44 10.44 2.57
C SER A 270 19.81 10.75 1.94
N ARG A 271 20.15 12.04 1.95
CA ARG A 271 21.50 12.51 1.58
C ARG A 271 22.58 11.97 2.52
N ASP A 272 22.22 11.72 3.77
CA ASP A 272 23.16 11.25 4.79
C ASP A 272 23.69 9.85 4.45
N ALA A 273 22.78 8.93 4.11
CA ALA A 273 23.16 7.60 3.63
C ALA A 273 24.02 7.64 2.36
N MET A 274 23.72 8.54 1.43
CA MET A 274 24.53 8.74 0.21
C MET A 274 25.93 9.27 0.53
N LEU A 275 26.05 10.29 1.39
CA LEU A 275 27.34 10.86 1.79
C LEU A 275 28.20 9.84 2.53
N ARG A 276 27.57 9.03 3.39
CA ARG A 276 28.25 7.93 4.09
C ARG A 276 28.73 6.85 3.13
N LEU A 277 27.88 6.42 2.20
CA LEU A 277 28.24 5.45 1.17
C LEU A 277 29.38 5.96 0.27
N ASP A 278 29.39 7.26 -0.01
CA ASP A 278 30.49 7.90 -0.74
C ASP A 278 31.80 7.89 0.04
N ALA A 279 31.75 8.24 1.33
CA ALA A 279 32.93 8.26 2.20
C ALA A 279 33.54 6.86 2.41
N ASP A 280 32.70 5.84 2.60
CA ASP A 280 33.16 4.49 2.94
C ASP A 280 33.52 3.66 1.69
N HIS A 281 32.72 3.78 0.61
CA HIS A 281 32.81 2.89 -0.56
C HIS A 281 33.03 3.62 -1.89
N GLY A 282 33.14 4.95 -1.90
CA GLY A 282 33.46 5.73 -3.09
C GLY A 282 32.35 5.73 -4.13
N PHE A 283 31.10 5.93 -3.71
CA PHE A 283 29.93 6.00 -4.60
C PHE A 283 30.13 6.96 -5.77
N ARG A 284 30.58 8.19 -5.53
CA ARG A 284 30.79 9.18 -6.59
C ARG A 284 31.91 8.76 -7.54
N ALA A 285 33.04 8.31 -7.00
CA ALA A 285 34.17 7.87 -7.81
C ALA A 285 33.80 6.73 -8.77
N HIS A 286 32.91 5.82 -8.34
CA HIS A 286 32.36 4.78 -9.21
C HIS A 286 31.57 5.37 -10.39
N PHE A 287 30.70 6.34 -10.13
CA PHE A 287 29.85 6.98 -11.15
C PHE A 287 30.56 8.06 -11.98
N GLU A 288 31.71 8.55 -11.54
CA GLU A 288 32.59 9.47 -12.28
C GLU A 288 33.53 8.73 -13.26
N SER A 289 33.60 7.40 -13.17
CA SER A 289 34.50 6.58 -13.99
C SER A 289 34.25 6.68 -15.50
N ASP A 290 35.33 6.60 -16.29
CA ASP A 290 35.28 6.66 -17.75
C ASP A 290 34.61 5.45 -18.43
N GLN A 291 34.33 4.39 -17.66
CA GLN A 291 33.64 3.19 -18.14
C GLN A 291 32.13 3.42 -18.26
N ILE A 292 31.61 4.46 -17.63
CA ILE A 292 30.20 4.84 -17.69
C ILE A 292 29.98 5.76 -18.87
N ASP A 293 28.88 5.53 -19.60
CA ASP A 293 28.54 6.28 -20.78
C ASP A 293 28.39 7.79 -20.47
N PRO A 294 28.71 8.69 -21.42
CA PRO A 294 28.73 10.13 -21.16
C PRO A 294 27.38 10.73 -20.72
N ILE A 295 26.27 10.03 -20.93
CA ILE A 295 24.92 10.50 -20.58
C ILE A 295 24.59 10.17 -19.13
N GLN A 296 25.04 9.01 -18.64
CA GLN A 296 24.83 8.53 -17.28
C GLN A 296 25.96 8.91 -16.32
N ARG A 297 27.16 9.15 -16.85
CA ARG A 297 28.36 9.46 -16.08
C ARG A 297 28.22 10.76 -15.30
N LEU A 298 28.68 10.72 -14.06
CA LEU A 298 28.78 11.89 -13.20
C LEU A 298 30.01 12.73 -13.62
N ALA A 299 29.87 14.06 -13.66
CA ALA A 299 31.01 14.92 -13.98
C ALA A 299 32.10 14.79 -12.88
N PRO A 300 33.39 14.86 -13.22
CA PRO A 300 34.49 14.65 -12.26
C PRO A 300 34.51 15.66 -11.10
N ASP A 301 33.91 16.84 -11.26
CA ASP A 301 33.73 17.85 -10.21
C ASP A 301 32.25 18.04 -9.84
N ALA A 302 31.48 16.95 -9.90
CA ALA A 302 30.05 16.97 -9.60
C ALA A 302 29.76 17.46 -8.17
N SER A 303 28.71 18.28 -8.04
CA SER A 303 28.21 18.68 -6.72
C SER A 303 27.54 17.50 -6.01
N PHE A 304 27.50 17.54 -4.68
CA PHE A 304 26.77 16.55 -3.88
C PHE A 304 25.30 16.39 -4.29
N GLU A 305 24.64 17.44 -4.80
CA GLU A 305 23.27 17.35 -5.29
C GLU A 305 23.17 16.54 -6.60
N SER A 306 24.16 16.65 -7.49
CA SER A 306 24.21 15.81 -8.69
C SER A 306 24.53 14.35 -8.35
N ALA A 307 25.39 14.11 -7.36
CA ALA A 307 25.65 12.77 -6.81
C ALA A 307 24.36 12.18 -6.17
N TYR A 308 23.62 12.97 -5.41
CA TYR A 308 22.33 12.54 -4.82
C TYR A 308 21.27 12.22 -5.89
N LYS A 309 21.24 12.98 -6.99
CA LYS A 309 20.38 12.68 -8.15
C LYS A 309 20.77 11.37 -8.83
N ALA A 310 22.07 11.04 -8.86
CA ALA A 310 22.54 9.74 -9.33
C ALA A 310 22.18 8.63 -8.33
N TYR A 311 22.35 8.86 -7.03
CA TYR A 311 21.98 7.94 -5.94
C TYR A 311 20.51 7.53 -6.02
N THR A 312 19.60 8.49 -6.03
CA THR A 312 18.15 8.25 -6.13
C THR A 312 17.70 7.58 -7.43
N ARG A 313 18.51 7.65 -8.50
CA ARG A 313 18.24 6.95 -9.76
C ARG A 313 18.68 5.49 -9.73
N HIS A 314 19.72 5.17 -8.97
CA HIS A 314 20.34 3.84 -8.96
C HIS A 314 20.01 3.01 -7.72
N ILE A 315 19.54 3.66 -6.64
CA ILE A 315 19.18 3.00 -5.39
C ILE A 315 17.69 3.18 -5.18
N HIS A 316 16.95 2.09 -5.31
CA HIS A 316 15.51 2.04 -5.12
C HIS A 316 15.22 1.26 -3.85
N ILE A 317 14.56 1.92 -2.90
CA ILE A 317 14.18 1.32 -1.62
C ILE A 317 12.68 1.52 -1.46
N SER A 318 11.97 0.45 -1.14
CA SER A 318 10.53 0.47 -0.93
C SER A 318 10.16 -0.40 0.27
N TYR A 319 9.24 0.09 1.10
CA TYR A 319 8.65 -0.68 2.19
C TYR A 319 7.30 -1.26 1.75
N ASP A 320 7.11 -2.57 1.94
CA ASP A 320 5.83 -3.24 1.74
C ASP A 320 5.10 -3.38 3.09
N PRO A 321 4.03 -2.61 3.35
CA PRO A 321 3.30 -2.66 4.61
C PRO A 321 2.54 -3.96 4.82
N SER A 322 2.29 -4.74 3.76
CA SER A 322 1.54 -6.00 3.86
C SER A 322 2.43 -7.13 4.37
N GLU A 323 3.67 -7.16 3.89
CA GLU A 323 4.68 -8.17 4.26
C GLU A 323 5.58 -7.71 5.40
N GLY A 324 5.65 -6.39 5.67
CA GLY A 324 6.58 -5.81 6.64
C GLY A 324 8.04 -5.84 6.19
N ILE A 325 8.29 -5.99 4.88
CA ILE A 325 9.62 -6.17 4.30
C ILE A 325 10.08 -4.88 3.61
N ILE A 326 11.35 -4.55 3.78
CA ILE A 326 12.04 -3.52 2.99
C ILE A 326 12.72 -4.20 1.81
N LYS A 327 12.29 -3.82 0.61
CA LYS A 327 12.86 -4.25 -0.67
C LYS A 327 13.82 -3.17 -1.15
N MET A 328 15.07 -3.56 -1.41
CA MET A 328 16.13 -2.67 -1.87
C MET A 328 16.76 -3.21 -3.15
N GLU A 329 16.84 -2.35 -4.16
CA GLU A 329 17.54 -2.61 -5.42
C GLU A 329 18.65 -1.56 -5.59
N VAL A 330 19.88 -2.05 -5.72
CA VAL A 330 21.07 -1.21 -5.90
C VAL A 330 21.69 -1.50 -7.26
N VAL A 331 21.76 -0.48 -8.09
CA VAL A 331 22.23 -0.57 -9.48
C VAL A 331 23.63 0.04 -9.58
N ALA A 332 24.57 -0.69 -10.18
CA ALA A 332 25.91 -0.19 -10.46
C ALA A 332 26.48 -0.77 -11.77
N ALA A 333 27.44 -0.07 -12.38
CA ALA A 333 28.10 -0.52 -13.62
C ALA A 333 28.95 -1.80 -13.48
N ASN A 334 29.23 -2.24 -12.24
CA ASN A 334 29.97 -3.47 -11.95
C ASN A 334 29.16 -4.32 -10.95
N PRO A 335 29.07 -5.65 -11.16
CA PRO A 335 28.24 -6.52 -10.31
C PRO A 335 28.75 -6.60 -8.88
N GLU A 336 30.08 -6.71 -8.66
CA GLU A 336 30.66 -6.73 -7.32
C GLU A 336 30.39 -5.42 -6.56
N LYS A 337 30.50 -4.27 -7.24
CA LYS A 337 30.21 -2.95 -6.68
C LYS A 337 28.74 -2.79 -6.32
N SER A 338 27.82 -3.30 -7.15
CA SER A 338 26.39 -3.28 -6.83
C SER A 338 26.08 -4.04 -5.53
N ALA A 339 26.73 -5.19 -5.32
CA ALA A 339 26.57 -5.98 -4.11
C ALA A 339 27.32 -5.40 -2.90
N GLU A 340 28.46 -4.76 -3.11
CA GLU A 340 29.20 -4.00 -2.09
C GLU A 340 28.34 -2.86 -1.53
N PHE A 341 27.78 -2.02 -2.40
CA PHE A 341 26.90 -0.94 -1.98
C PHE A 341 25.63 -1.45 -1.29
N ALA A 342 25.03 -2.54 -1.77
CA ALA A 342 23.89 -3.15 -1.11
C ALA A 342 24.24 -3.65 0.32
N ARG A 343 25.38 -4.32 0.50
CA ARG A 343 25.85 -4.76 1.83
C ARG A 343 26.12 -3.58 2.76
N ALA A 344 26.74 -2.52 2.26
CA ALA A 344 27.00 -1.31 3.03
C ALA A 344 25.69 -0.66 3.52
N LEU A 345 24.71 -0.51 2.63
CA LEU A 345 23.40 0.06 2.97
C LEU A 345 22.63 -0.80 3.98
N VAL A 346 22.72 -2.13 3.89
CA VAL A 346 22.17 -3.03 4.93
C VAL A 346 22.86 -2.78 6.27
N GLY A 347 24.19 -2.69 6.30
CA GLY A 347 24.94 -2.41 7.52
C GLY A 347 24.54 -1.05 8.13
N TYR A 348 24.36 -0.01 7.31
CA TYR A 348 23.89 1.28 7.79
C TYR A 348 22.46 1.21 8.32
N ALA A 349 21.60 0.39 7.71
CA ALA A 349 20.24 0.14 8.20
C ALA A 349 20.25 -0.52 9.58
N GLU A 350 21.10 -1.54 9.76
CA GLU A 350 21.29 -2.23 11.04
C GLU A 350 21.74 -1.27 12.14
N GLU A 351 22.80 -0.50 11.87
CA GLU A 351 23.30 0.51 12.82
C GLU A 351 22.25 1.57 13.16
N GLN A 352 21.44 2.00 12.18
CA GLN A 352 20.39 2.99 12.40
C GLN A 352 19.32 2.45 13.35
N VAL A 353 18.92 1.19 13.21
CA VAL A 353 17.96 0.52 14.11
C VAL A 353 18.54 0.37 15.52
N ASP A 354 19.82 0.01 15.61
CA ASP A 354 20.53 -0.12 16.88
C ASP A 354 20.62 1.21 17.61
N GLN A 355 20.97 2.30 16.90
CA GLN A 355 21.07 3.63 17.49
C GLN A 355 19.73 4.15 18.03
N LEU A 356 18.63 3.95 17.28
CA LEU A 356 17.28 4.35 17.71
C LEU A 356 16.88 3.65 19.00
N THR A 357 17.24 2.36 19.12
CA THR A 357 16.90 1.54 20.28
C THR A 357 17.82 1.83 21.46
N HIS A 358 19.12 1.98 21.22
CA HIS A 358 20.13 2.23 22.25
C HIS A 358 19.89 3.55 22.98
N ARG A 359 19.67 4.65 22.25
CA ARG A 359 19.46 5.97 22.86
C ARG A 359 18.24 5.99 23.78
N LEU A 360 17.09 5.47 23.31
CA LEU A 360 15.86 5.43 24.12
C LEU A 360 16.06 4.65 25.43
N ARG A 361 16.80 3.54 25.35
CA ARG A 361 17.11 2.66 26.48
C ARG A 361 18.08 3.27 27.48
N GLU A 362 19.12 3.92 26.97
CA GLU A 362 20.07 4.65 27.79
C GLU A 362 19.38 5.78 28.56
N ASP A 363 18.50 6.53 27.88
CA ASP A 363 17.69 7.59 28.49
C ASP A 363 16.72 7.02 29.56
N GLN A 364 16.04 5.91 29.27
CA GLN A 364 15.16 5.24 30.25
C GLN A 364 15.94 4.74 31.48
N MET A 365 17.10 4.13 31.30
CA MET A 365 17.94 3.68 32.40
C MET A 365 18.48 4.83 33.23
N LYS A 366 18.92 5.90 32.57
CA LYS A 366 19.40 7.10 33.23
C LYS A 366 18.29 7.71 34.07
N GLY A 367 17.09 7.88 33.51
CA GLY A 367 15.93 8.40 34.24
C GLY A 367 15.48 7.51 35.41
N ALA A 368 15.52 6.18 35.24
CA ALA A 368 15.20 5.24 36.31
C ALA A 368 16.23 5.28 37.45
N ARG A 369 17.52 5.37 37.12
CA ARG A 369 18.61 5.52 38.09
C ARG A 369 18.50 6.85 38.85
N GLU A 370 18.31 7.96 38.14
CA GLU A 370 18.13 9.28 38.77
C GLU A 370 16.92 9.30 39.71
N THR A 371 15.81 8.69 39.30
CA THR A 371 14.62 8.54 40.16
C THR A 371 14.91 7.71 41.41
N TYR A 372 15.64 6.61 41.27
CA TYR A 372 16.04 5.77 42.40
C TYR A 372 16.92 6.54 43.39
N GLU A 373 17.99 7.19 42.91
CA GLU A 373 18.90 7.99 43.76
C GLU A 373 18.18 9.16 44.44
N ASN A 374 17.26 9.83 43.73
CA ASN A 374 16.45 10.89 44.31
C ASN A 374 15.53 10.35 45.43
N THR A 375 14.89 9.21 45.18
CA THR A 375 13.98 8.59 46.16
C THR A 375 14.72 8.05 47.37
N GLU A 376 15.93 7.54 47.18
CA GLU A 376 16.82 7.12 48.27
C GLU A 376 17.21 8.32 49.14
N ARG A 377 17.63 9.44 48.54
CA ARG A 377 17.95 10.68 49.25
C ARG A 377 16.75 11.22 50.03
N ASP A 378 15.57 11.22 49.43
CA ASP A 378 14.33 11.65 50.08
C ASP A 378 13.96 10.75 51.25
N MET A 379 14.16 9.43 51.13
CA MET A 379 13.92 8.46 52.19
C MET A 379 14.87 8.68 53.38
N LEU A 380 16.15 8.89 53.11
CA LEU A 380 17.14 9.23 54.14
C LEU A 380 16.83 10.57 54.82
N ALA A 381 16.39 11.58 54.05
CA ALA A 381 15.98 12.87 54.62
C ALA A 381 14.74 12.75 55.52
N ALA A 382 13.76 11.92 55.13
CA ALA A 382 12.59 11.64 55.97
C ALA A 382 12.98 10.89 57.26
N GLN A 383 13.91 9.93 57.19
CA GLN A 383 14.44 9.24 58.37
C GLN A 383 15.17 10.20 59.30
N GLN A 384 16.03 11.07 58.76
CA GLN A 384 16.73 12.08 59.54
C GLN A 384 15.75 13.02 60.24
N LYS A 385 14.67 13.44 59.56
CA LYS A 385 13.62 14.28 60.16
C LYS A 385 12.95 13.61 61.36
N VAL A 386 12.74 12.28 61.33
CA VAL A 386 12.22 11.54 62.50
C VAL A 386 13.21 11.61 63.66
N VAL A 387 14.50 11.40 63.40
CA VAL A 387 15.57 11.50 64.40
C VAL A 387 15.65 12.92 64.97
N ASP A 388 15.65 13.94 64.13
CA ASP A 388 15.70 15.36 64.55
C ASP A 388 14.52 15.74 65.45
N LEU A 389 13.32 15.22 65.17
CA LEU A 389 12.13 15.43 66.02
C LEU A 389 12.27 14.68 67.35
N GLN A 390 12.77 13.44 67.35
CA GLN A 390 13.03 12.68 68.58
C GLN A 390 14.08 13.38 69.46
N GLU A 391 15.17 13.88 68.88
CA GLU A 391 16.20 14.64 69.59
C GLU A 391 15.67 15.97 70.14
N ARG A 392 14.92 16.73 69.31
CA ARG A 392 14.35 18.03 69.70
C ARG A 392 13.41 17.89 70.90
N TYR A 393 12.54 16.89 70.87
CA TYR A 393 11.56 16.67 71.94
C TYR A 393 12.11 15.84 73.10
N LYS A 394 13.31 15.26 72.96
CA LYS A 394 13.96 14.37 73.96
C LYS A 394 13.07 13.20 74.37
N VAL A 395 12.16 12.81 73.48
CA VAL A 395 11.15 11.78 73.75
C VAL A 395 11.54 10.55 72.94
N LEU A 396 11.86 9.46 73.64
CA LEU A 396 12.19 8.19 73.00
C LEU A 396 10.94 7.51 72.40
N SER A 397 9.78 7.71 73.04
CA SER A 397 8.47 7.28 72.55
C SER A 397 7.37 8.14 73.18
N SER A 398 6.75 8.99 72.37
CA SER A 398 5.65 9.86 72.82
C SER A 398 4.42 9.04 73.20
N GLU A 399 4.17 7.93 72.51
CA GLU A 399 3.13 6.94 72.86
C GLU A 399 3.26 6.44 74.31
N VAL A 400 4.48 6.08 74.72
CA VAL A 400 4.75 5.56 76.07
C VAL A 400 4.55 6.65 77.12
N GLU A 401 4.97 7.88 76.83
CA GLU A 401 4.83 9.01 77.76
C GLU A 401 3.37 9.45 77.91
N VAL A 402 2.61 9.53 76.81
CA VAL A 402 1.15 9.77 76.84
C VAL A 402 0.44 8.66 77.62
N SER A 403 0.81 7.39 77.41
CA SER A 403 0.23 6.24 78.11
C SER A 403 0.51 6.28 79.62
N LEU A 404 1.72 6.65 80.02
CA LEU A 404 2.13 6.76 81.42
C LEU A 404 1.34 7.87 82.13
N ILE A 405 1.27 9.07 81.52
CA ILE A 405 0.52 10.20 82.09
C ILE A 405 -0.97 9.89 82.15
N THR A 406 -1.54 9.27 81.12
CA THR A 406 -2.96 8.87 81.10
C THR A 406 -3.26 7.84 82.19
N THR A 407 -2.36 6.88 82.42
CA THR A 407 -2.47 5.90 83.50
C THR A 407 -2.37 6.58 84.87
N GLN A 408 -1.48 7.55 85.03
CA GLN A 408 -1.34 8.34 86.26
C GLN A 408 -2.60 9.18 86.55
N ILE A 409 -3.17 9.82 85.53
CA ILE A 409 -4.45 10.53 85.62
C ILE A 409 -5.55 9.57 86.06
N GLY A 410 -5.67 8.38 85.45
CA GLY A 410 -6.66 7.38 85.84
C GLY A 410 -6.54 6.92 87.30
N ASN A 411 -5.30 6.75 87.79
CA ASN A 411 -5.04 6.43 89.19
C ASN A 411 -5.46 7.57 90.14
N LEU A 412 -5.16 8.82 89.78
CA LEU A 412 -5.55 9.99 90.58
C LEU A 412 -7.07 10.25 90.54
N ASP A 413 -7.72 10.08 89.38
CA ASP A 413 -9.17 10.18 89.23
C ASP A 413 -9.91 9.14 90.08
N THR A 414 -9.35 7.93 90.20
CA THR A 414 -9.87 6.89 91.09
C THR A 414 -9.81 7.31 92.56
N GLN A 415 -8.67 7.88 93.00
CA GLN A 415 -8.52 8.41 94.37
C GLN A 415 -9.43 9.61 94.62
N LEU A 416 -9.54 10.53 93.67
CA LEU A 416 -10.41 11.70 93.74
C LEU A 416 -11.87 11.29 93.87
N THR A 417 -12.29 10.28 93.11
CA THR A 417 -13.67 9.75 93.17
C THR A 417 -13.97 9.15 94.54
N ALA A 418 -13.05 8.35 95.10
CA ALA A 418 -13.20 7.77 96.44
C ALA A 418 -13.28 8.84 97.53
N ASP A 419 -12.45 9.88 97.45
CA ASP A 419 -12.45 10.99 98.41
C ASP A 419 -13.70 11.86 98.30
N ARG A 420 -14.19 12.14 97.08
CA ARG A 420 -15.45 12.87 96.85
C ARG A 420 -16.66 12.11 97.38
N LEU A 421 -16.73 10.79 97.16
CA LEU A 421 -17.79 9.95 97.74
C LEU A 421 -17.73 9.97 99.27
N SER A 422 -16.52 9.88 99.85
CA SER A 422 -16.33 9.96 101.30
C SER A 422 -16.77 11.32 101.85
N LEU A 423 -16.48 12.41 101.15
CA LEU A 423 -16.92 13.76 101.53
C LEU A 423 -18.44 13.87 101.49
N GLN A 424 -19.07 13.41 100.40
CA GLN A 424 -20.52 13.42 100.24
C GLN A 424 -21.23 12.62 101.35
N GLN A 425 -20.66 11.47 101.74
CA GLN A 425 -21.16 10.69 102.87
C GLN A 425 -21.07 11.48 104.19
N MET A 426 -19.97 12.20 104.43
CA MET A 426 -19.84 13.05 105.62
C MET A 426 -20.81 14.23 105.62
N GLU A 427 -21.06 14.84 104.45
CA GLU A 427 -21.99 15.97 104.29
C GLU A 427 -23.47 15.57 104.40
N SER A 428 -23.80 14.29 104.21
CA SER A 428 -25.16 13.75 104.43
C SER A 428 -25.60 13.73 105.90
N ASN A 429 -24.68 13.92 106.84
CA ASN A 429 -24.97 13.98 108.27
C ASN A 429 -25.36 15.42 108.69
N ALA A 430 -26.41 15.56 109.48
CA ALA A 430 -26.94 16.86 109.94
C ALA A 430 -25.94 17.71 110.75
N ASN A 431 -24.96 17.09 111.41
CA ASN A 431 -23.87 17.78 112.14
C ASN A 431 -22.50 17.20 111.77
N PRO A 432 -21.90 17.60 110.64
CA PRO A 432 -20.65 17.01 110.15
C PRO A 432 -19.42 17.48 110.94
N ASN A 433 -18.48 16.57 111.18
CA ASN A 433 -17.25 16.85 111.92
C ASN A 433 -16.25 17.63 111.05
N LYS A 434 -16.17 18.95 111.26
CA LYS A 434 -15.27 19.87 110.54
C LYS A 434 -13.79 19.45 110.61
N ALA A 435 -13.33 18.93 111.75
CA ALA A 435 -11.94 18.51 111.91
C ALA A 435 -11.55 17.31 111.01
N ARG A 436 -12.54 16.48 110.61
CA ARG A 436 -12.35 15.37 109.68
C ARG A 436 -12.61 15.74 108.22
N MET A 437 -13.52 16.70 107.96
CA MET A 437 -13.81 17.18 106.61
C MET A 437 -12.71 18.06 106.02
N GLU A 438 -12.18 19.02 106.76
CA GLU A 438 -11.21 20.00 106.23
C GLU A 438 -9.96 19.36 105.58
N PRO A 439 -9.34 18.32 106.18
CA PRO A 439 -8.26 17.59 105.54
C PRO A 439 -8.68 16.90 104.23
N LEU A 440 -9.88 16.32 104.19
CA LEU A 440 -10.42 15.64 103.00
C LEU A 440 -10.70 16.65 101.87
N LYS A 441 -11.28 17.80 102.18
CA LYS A 441 -11.50 18.90 101.21
C LYS A 441 -10.17 19.40 100.62
N ARG A 442 -9.14 19.56 101.45
CA ARG A 442 -7.78 19.93 100.98
C ARG A 442 -7.16 18.85 100.09
N ARG A 443 -7.34 17.57 100.43
CA ARG A 443 -6.85 16.46 99.60
C ARG A 443 -7.54 16.42 98.23
N ILE A 444 -8.87 16.59 98.19
CA ILE A 444 -9.65 16.71 96.95
C ILE A 444 -9.13 17.86 96.10
N ALA A 445 -8.97 19.06 96.67
CA ALA A 445 -8.45 20.22 95.93
C ALA A 445 -7.02 19.98 95.39
N THR A 446 -6.18 19.28 96.16
CA THR A 446 -4.82 18.91 95.73
C THR A 446 -4.88 17.92 94.55
N LEU A 447 -5.70 16.87 94.65
CA LEU A 447 -5.89 15.88 93.59
C LEU A 447 -6.45 16.53 92.32
N GLU A 448 -7.44 17.42 92.44
CA GLU A 448 -7.99 18.18 91.31
C GLU A 448 -6.92 19.05 90.64
N SER A 449 -6.10 19.74 91.43
CA SER A 449 -4.99 20.54 90.89
C SER A 449 -3.94 19.69 90.18
N GLU A 450 -3.59 18.52 90.72
CA GLU A 450 -2.60 17.63 90.13
C GLU A 450 -3.12 17.00 88.83
N ILE A 451 -4.39 16.59 88.79
CA ILE A 451 -5.05 16.09 87.57
C ILE A 451 -5.11 17.19 86.51
N ALA A 452 -5.45 18.43 86.90
CA ALA A 452 -5.45 19.57 85.99
C ALA A 452 -4.05 19.83 85.42
N ASN A 453 -3.01 19.78 86.25
CA ASN A 453 -1.61 19.94 85.82
C ASN A 453 -1.18 18.83 84.83
N LEU A 454 -1.54 17.57 85.09
CA LEU A 454 -1.22 16.46 84.19
C LEU A 454 -1.98 16.53 82.87
N ARG A 455 -3.26 16.95 82.90
CA ARG A 455 -4.04 17.20 81.67
C ARG A 455 -3.48 18.37 80.88
N ALA A 456 -3.08 19.46 81.55
CA ALA A 456 -2.42 20.60 80.92
C ALA A 456 -1.11 20.17 80.24
N LYS A 457 -0.30 19.28 80.84
CA LYS A 457 0.90 18.73 80.17
C LYS A 457 0.61 17.96 78.88
N LEU A 458 -0.57 17.35 78.75
CA LEU A 458 -0.99 16.63 77.54
C LEU A 458 -1.47 17.57 76.43
N THR A 459 -2.08 18.71 76.79
CA THR A 459 -2.81 19.56 75.84
C THR A 459 -2.23 20.97 75.66
N GLU A 460 -1.63 21.54 76.68
CA GLU A 460 -1.08 22.90 76.69
C GLU A 460 0.43 22.89 76.47
N ALA A 461 0.92 23.92 75.78
CA ALA A 461 2.35 24.18 75.68
C ALA A 461 2.80 24.94 76.93
N GLY A 462 3.66 24.33 77.75
CA GLY A 462 4.28 24.99 78.90
C GLY A 462 5.44 25.89 78.50
N ASP A 463 5.96 26.68 79.45
CA ASP A 463 7.09 27.61 79.24
C ASP A 463 8.34 26.84 78.78
N GLY A 464 8.54 26.77 77.46
CA GLY A 464 9.63 26.04 76.79
C GLY A 464 9.37 24.59 76.38
N GLN A 465 8.17 24.02 76.62
CA GLN A 465 7.82 22.64 76.22
C GLN A 465 6.53 22.61 75.39
N GLN A 466 6.59 21.98 74.21
CA GLN A 466 5.40 21.78 73.38
C GLN A 466 4.46 20.73 73.99
N SER A 467 3.17 20.87 73.69
CA SER A 467 2.13 19.92 74.07
C SER A 467 2.43 18.53 73.54
N LEU A 468 2.30 17.50 74.39
CA LEU A 468 2.59 16.10 74.04
C LEU A 468 1.73 15.61 72.85
N ALA A 469 0.51 16.12 72.72
CA ALA A 469 -0.35 15.84 71.58
C ALA A 469 0.22 16.38 70.24
N VAL A 470 0.87 17.55 70.25
CA VAL A 470 1.52 18.13 69.07
C VAL A 470 2.76 17.32 68.70
N VAL A 471 3.58 16.95 69.70
CA VAL A 471 4.77 16.11 69.52
C VAL A 471 4.40 14.76 68.90
N GLN A 472 3.36 14.10 69.42
CA GLN A 472 2.84 12.85 68.87
C GLN A 472 2.37 13.03 67.42
N GLY A 473 1.63 14.10 67.13
CA GLY A 473 1.13 14.38 65.78
C GLY A 473 2.26 14.58 64.76
N GLU A 474 3.27 15.38 65.11
CA GLU A 474 4.43 15.61 64.24
C GLU A 474 5.26 14.35 64.01
N LEU A 475 5.51 13.55 65.06
CA LEU A 475 6.22 12.27 64.96
C LEU A 475 5.45 11.26 64.10
N MET A 476 4.14 11.15 64.26
CA MET A 476 3.30 10.25 63.47
C MET A 476 3.30 10.65 61.98
N VAL A 477 3.23 11.95 61.68
CA VAL A 477 3.35 12.45 60.30
C VAL A 477 4.73 12.13 59.74
N ALA A 478 5.81 12.36 60.50
CA ALA A 478 7.16 12.05 60.03
C ALA A 478 7.39 10.54 59.80
N GLN A 479 6.85 9.69 60.68
CA GLN A 479 6.92 8.22 60.53
C GLN A 479 6.14 7.74 59.30
N SER A 480 4.91 8.25 59.10
CA SER A 480 4.12 7.92 57.90
C SER A 480 4.77 8.40 56.59
N ASP A 481 5.49 9.54 56.62
CA ASP A 481 6.30 9.98 55.48
C ASP A 481 7.42 8.97 55.21
N VAL A 482 8.17 8.51 56.24
CA VAL A 482 9.19 7.46 56.07
C VAL A 482 8.61 6.18 55.46
N GLU A 483 7.45 5.71 55.92
CA GLU A 483 6.78 4.54 55.34
C GLU A 483 6.41 4.77 53.86
N THR A 484 5.87 5.94 53.55
CA THR A 484 5.53 6.33 52.17
C THR A 484 6.78 6.37 51.29
N ARG A 485 7.87 6.99 51.77
CA ARG A 485 9.16 7.06 51.05
C ARG A 485 9.79 5.69 50.86
N ARG A 486 9.63 4.78 51.83
CA ARG A 486 10.10 3.39 51.71
C ARG A 486 9.34 2.63 50.63
N LEU A 487 8.02 2.81 50.52
CA LEU A 487 7.22 2.23 49.45
C LEU A 487 7.63 2.79 48.08
N LEU A 488 7.84 4.10 47.98
CA LEU A 488 8.32 4.74 46.75
C LEU A 488 9.71 4.24 46.34
N LEU A 489 10.61 4.05 47.30
CA LEU A 489 11.96 3.50 47.04
C LEU A 489 11.88 2.08 46.47
N ALA A 490 11.01 1.24 47.03
CA ALA A 490 10.78 -0.11 46.51
C ALA A 490 10.24 -0.09 45.07
N GLN A 491 9.31 0.83 44.75
CA GLN A 491 8.81 1.02 43.39
C GLN A 491 9.90 1.53 42.43
N ALA A 492 10.72 2.49 42.86
CA ALA A 492 11.83 3.01 42.06
C ALA A 492 12.89 1.93 41.79
N LEU A 493 13.18 1.07 42.76
CA LEU A 493 14.07 -0.08 42.60
C LEU A 493 13.51 -1.05 41.54
N GLN A 494 12.22 -1.39 41.62
CA GLN A 494 11.57 -2.25 40.62
C GLN A 494 11.63 -1.65 39.22
N ALA A 495 11.39 -0.34 39.09
CA ALA A 495 11.51 0.37 37.81
C ALA A 495 12.94 0.37 37.27
N MET A 496 13.95 0.57 38.12
CA MET A 496 15.35 0.50 37.76
C MET A 496 15.77 -0.91 37.32
N GLU A 497 15.33 -1.95 38.02
CA GLU A 497 15.57 -3.35 37.62
C GLU A 497 14.89 -3.68 36.28
N ALA A 498 13.66 -3.23 36.08
CA ALA A 498 12.95 -3.41 34.81
C ALA A 498 13.69 -2.71 33.65
N ALA A 499 14.12 -1.46 33.84
CA ALA A 499 14.92 -0.74 32.86
C ALA A 499 16.26 -1.47 32.59
N ARG A 500 16.92 -2.00 33.64
CA ARG A 500 18.19 -2.73 33.49
C ARG A 500 18.03 -3.99 32.66
N ILE A 501 16.93 -4.73 32.86
CA ILE A 501 16.60 -5.90 32.05
C ILE A 501 16.37 -5.49 30.59
N GLU A 502 15.65 -4.40 30.35
CA GLU A 502 15.34 -3.94 28.98
C GLU A 502 16.57 -3.46 28.21
N VAL A 503 17.56 -2.85 28.86
CA VAL A 503 18.84 -2.47 28.23
C VAL A 503 19.66 -3.69 27.83
N ASN A 504 19.68 -4.72 28.67
CA ASN A 504 20.41 -5.95 28.37
C ASN A 504 19.69 -6.85 27.34
N ARG A 505 18.44 -6.55 27.00
CA ARG A 505 17.66 -7.34 26.04
C ARG A 505 17.95 -6.85 24.62
N GLN A 506 18.46 -7.72 23.75
CA GLN A 506 18.51 -7.42 22.32
C GLN A 506 17.11 -7.64 21.75
N VAL A 507 16.38 -6.56 21.47
CA VAL A 507 14.95 -6.61 21.11
C VAL A 507 14.72 -6.23 19.66
N ARG A 508 15.64 -5.57 18.98
CA ARG A 508 15.48 -5.29 17.54
C ARG A 508 16.71 -5.78 16.81
N TYR A 509 16.49 -6.49 15.72
CA TYR A 509 17.55 -6.92 14.81
C TYR A 509 17.02 -6.94 13.38
N LEU A 510 17.93 -6.69 12.45
CA LEU A 510 17.66 -6.79 11.03
C LEU A 510 17.89 -8.23 10.62
N SER A 511 16.88 -8.86 10.01
CA SER A 511 16.99 -10.19 9.41
C SER A 511 16.92 -10.07 7.90
N LEU A 512 17.94 -10.59 7.21
CA LEU A 512 17.99 -10.65 5.76
C LEU A 512 17.10 -11.80 5.26
N SER A 513 16.05 -11.48 4.51
CA SER A 513 15.23 -12.46 3.78
C SER A 513 15.91 -12.87 2.48
N VAL A 514 16.53 -11.90 1.79
CA VAL A 514 17.30 -12.11 0.56
C VAL A 514 18.64 -11.41 0.73
N SER A 515 19.73 -12.16 0.59
CA SER A 515 21.08 -11.63 0.70
C SER A 515 21.53 -10.91 -0.58
N PRO A 516 22.34 -9.84 -0.48
CA PRO A 516 22.89 -9.13 -1.62
C PRO A 516 23.95 -9.98 -2.36
N ILE A 517 23.55 -10.60 -3.47
CA ILE A 517 24.41 -11.41 -4.33
C ILE A 517 24.66 -10.64 -5.64
N PRO A 518 25.92 -10.55 -6.12
CA PRO A 518 26.23 -9.91 -7.40
C PRO A 518 25.51 -10.66 -8.54
N PRO A 519 24.80 -9.96 -9.45
CA PRO A 519 24.13 -10.60 -10.57
C PRO A 519 25.10 -10.97 -11.70
N ASP A 520 24.84 -12.10 -12.35
CA ASP A 520 25.68 -12.62 -13.45
C ASP A 520 25.45 -11.90 -14.79
N GLU A 521 24.22 -11.39 -15.01
CA GLU A 521 23.83 -10.69 -16.24
C GLU A 521 23.45 -9.22 -15.96
N PRO A 522 23.73 -8.30 -16.91
CA PRO A 522 23.34 -6.90 -16.76
C PRO A 522 21.81 -6.77 -16.81
N THR A 523 21.25 -6.15 -15.78
CA THR A 523 19.80 -5.94 -15.66
C THR A 523 19.31 -4.80 -16.55
N TYR A 524 20.17 -3.80 -16.79
CA TYR A 524 19.89 -2.64 -17.63
C TYR A 524 21.07 -2.35 -18.57
N PRO A 525 20.83 -1.70 -19.71
CA PRO A 525 19.52 -1.35 -20.29
C PRO A 525 18.86 -2.56 -20.95
N ARG A 526 17.53 -2.63 -20.89
CA ARG A 526 16.76 -3.61 -21.67
C ARG A 526 16.64 -3.14 -23.11
N ALA A 527 17.74 -3.27 -23.87
CA ALA A 527 17.92 -2.63 -25.16
C ALA A 527 16.78 -2.93 -26.16
N PHE A 528 16.27 -4.16 -26.22
CA PHE A 528 15.14 -4.50 -27.07
C PHE A 528 13.82 -3.84 -26.62
N GLU A 529 13.52 -3.90 -25.32
CA GLU A 529 12.30 -3.29 -24.77
C GLU A 529 12.32 -1.76 -24.95
N TYR A 530 13.43 -1.11 -24.64
CA TYR A 530 13.57 0.34 -24.77
C TYR A 530 13.55 0.81 -26.22
N THR A 531 14.06 0.02 -27.17
CA THR A 531 13.97 0.36 -28.60
C THR A 531 12.56 0.23 -29.15
N MET A 532 11.82 -0.81 -28.74
CA MET A 532 10.39 -0.95 -29.09
C MET A 532 9.54 0.17 -28.49
N VAL A 533 9.78 0.52 -27.22
CA VAL A 533 9.09 1.66 -26.59
C VAL A 533 9.40 2.96 -27.34
N ALA A 534 10.67 3.21 -27.68
CA ALA A 534 11.06 4.38 -28.46
C ALA A 534 10.36 4.43 -29.83
N LEU A 535 10.25 3.28 -30.53
CA LEU A 535 9.49 3.17 -31.79
C LEU A 535 8.04 3.63 -31.61
N PHE A 536 7.35 3.12 -30.59
CA PHE A 536 5.96 3.50 -30.33
C PHE A 536 5.81 4.97 -29.92
N ILE A 537 6.73 5.52 -29.14
CA ILE A 537 6.73 6.94 -28.77
C ILE A 537 6.88 7.81 -30.02
N PHE A 538 7.88 7.55 -30.86
CA PHE A 538 8.08 8.32 -32.09
C PHE A 538 6.92 8.16 -33.07
N ALA A 539 6.33 6.96 -33.16
CA ALA A 539 5.12 6.73 -33.96
C ALA A 539 3.91 7.50 -33.43
N GLY A 540 3.70 7.53 -32.12
CA GLY A 540 2.64 8.30 -31.47
C GLY A 540 2.78 9.80 -31.69
N ILE A 541 4.00 10.34 -31.50
CA ILE A 541 4.30 11.75 -31.76
C ILE A 541 4.06 12.10 -33.23
N TYR A 542 4.54 11.26 -34.16
CA TYR A 542 4.31 11.45 -35.58
C TYR A 542 2.82 11.48 -35.93
N LEU A 543 2.04 10.54 -35.38
CA LEU A 543 0.59 10.47 -35.59
C LEU A 543 -0.08 11.74 -35.08
N MET A 544 0.21 12.17 -33.84
CA MET A 544 -0.33 13.40 -33.26
C MET A 544 -0.07 14.61 -34.15
N ILE A 545 1.19 14.85 -34.52
CA ILE A 545 1.55 15.98 -35.40
C ILE A 545 0.85 15.87 -36.75
N SER A 546 0.80 14.67 -37.33
CA SER A 546 0.16 14.45 -38.63
C SER A 546 -1.33 14.76 -38.61
N MET A 547 -2.03 14.40 -37.53
CA MET A 547 -3.45 14.68 -37.33
C MET A 547 -3.68 16.17 -37.09
N THR A 548 -2.87 16.82 -36.26
CA THR A 548 -2.98 18.27 -36.04
C THR A 548 -2.78 19.05 -37.34
N VAL A 549 -1.79 18.67 -38.16
CA VAL A 549 -1.56 19.31 -39.47
C VAL A 549 -2.72 19.04 -40.44
N ALA A 550 -3.31 17.84 -40.41
CA ALA A 550 -4.48 17.53 -41.24
C ALA A 550 -5.67 18.42 -40.88
N ILE A 551 -5.96 18.57 -39.58
CA ILE A 551 -7.03 19.44 -39.07
C ILE A 551 -6.77 20.90 -39.42
N LEU A 552 -5.56 21.42 -39.18
CA LEU A 552 -5.21 22.80 -39.52
C LEU A 552 -5.33 23.06 -41.03
N ARG A 553 -4.92 22.09 -41.86
CA ARG A 553 -5.05 22.22 -43.31
C ARG A 553 -6.50 22.26 -43.74
N GLU A 554 -7.37 21.44 -43.14
CA GLU A 554 -8.81 21.45 -43.41
C GLU A 554 -9.42 22.81 -43.06
N GLN A 555 -9.09 23.36 -41.89
CA GLN A 555 -9.58 24.66 -41.41
C GLN A 555 -9.08 25.86 -42.21
N VAL A 556 -7.90 25.77 -42.83
CA VAL A 556 -7.34 26.83 -43.71
C VAL A 556 -7.82 26.68 -45.16
N SER A 557 -8.26 25.48 -45.55
CA SER A 557 -8.78 25.22 -46.90
C SER A 557 -10.31 25.38 -47.03
N ALA A 558 -11.02 25.40 -45.90
CA ALA A 558 -12.42 25.82 -45.79
C ALA A 558 -12.49 27.35 -45.68
#